data_AF-A0ABD2VUY6-F1
#
_entry.id   AF-A0ABD2VUY6-F1
#
_cell.length_a   1.000
_cell.length_b   1.000
_cell.length_c   1.000
_cell.angle_alpha   90.00
_cell.angle_beta   90.00
_cell.angle_gamma   90.00
#
_symmetry.space_group_name_H-M   'P 1'
#
loop_
_entity.id
_entity.type
_entity.pdbx_description
1 polymer ?
#
loop_
_entity_poly.entity_id
_entity_poly.type
_entity_poly.pdbx_seq_one_letter_code
_entity_poly.pdbx_strand_id
1 'polypeptide(L)'
;MLPPGLQTNTEVWDANLESAIEDMRNALEITSFIAFDVEFPGTLLKKRQFLFNHPQEAEWDYINNTLKHTQPIQFGFAFYGLNNEGQAQHINTWQVNSRFDEKKKSQIQRASNF
;
A
#
# COMPACT_ATOMS: atom_id res chain seq x y z
N MET A 1 23.20 0.02 17.81
CA MET A 1 22.99 -1.04 16.79
C MET A 1 22.02 -2.06 17.37
N LEU A 2 20.88 -2.29 16.71
CA LEU A 2 19.91 -3.30 17.13
C LEU A 2 20.31 -4.68 16.56
N PRO A 3 20.06 -5.78 17.28
CA PRO A 3 20.53 -7.12 16.90
C PRO A 3 19.72 -7.71 15.73
N PRO A 4 20.27 -8.70 14.99
CA PRO A 4 19.56 -9.42 13.94
C PRO A 4 18.43 -10.25 14.57
N GLY A 5 17.18 -9.98 14.18
CA GLY A 5 15.99 -10.69 14.69
C GLY A 5 14.82 -9.79 15.09
N LEU A 6 14.99 -8.46 15.11
CA LEU A 6 13.87 -7.52 15.19
C LEU A 6 13.53 -7.03 13.79
N GLN A 7 12.53 -7.65 13.17
CA GLN A 7 11.89 -7.08 11.98
C GLN A 7 11.24 -5.76 12.40
N THR A 8 11.92 -4.64 12.16
CA THR A 8 11.41 -3.32 12.49
C THR A 8 10.42 -2.91 11.42
N ASN A 9 9.14 -2.84 11.78
CA ASN A 9 8.16 -2.09 11.02
C ASN A 9 8.21 -0.64 11.52
N THR A 10 8.62 0.28 10.66
CA THR A 10 8.71 1.70 10.95
C THR A 10 7.37 2.35 10.62
N GLU A 11 6.62 2.73 11.65
CA GLU A 11 5.37 3.46 11.50
C GLU A 11 5.63 4.90 11.02
N VAL A 12 5.03 5.26 9.90
CA VAL A 12 5.14 6.59 9.30
C VAL A 12 3.79 7.28 9.35
N TRP A 13 3.79 8.48 9.92
CA TRP A 13 2.67 9.40 10.09
C TRP A 13 3.11 10.80 9.61
N ASP A 14 2.18 11.76 9.54
CA ASP A 14 2.48 13.13 9.09
C ASP A 14 3.69 13.76 9.83
N ALA A 15 3.85 13.45 11.11
CA ALA A 15 4.91 14.03 11.95
C ALA A 15 6.33 13.56 11.60
N ASN A 16 6.49 12.37 10.99
CA ASN A 16 7.79 11.80 10.64
C ASN A 16 7.91 11.43 9.16
N LEU A 17 6.98 11.89 8.31
CA LEU A 17 6.92 11.55 6.90
C LEU A 17 8.19 11.97 6.14
N GLU A 18 8.65 13.20 6.33
CA GLU A 18 9.82 13.72 5.63
C GLU A 18 11.10 12.97 6.00
N SER A 19 11.31 12.72 7.30
CA SER A 19 12.43 11.93 7.78
C SER A 19 12.38 10.49 7.25
N ALA A 20 11.20 9.87 7.23
CA ALA A 20 11.06 8.50 6.73
C ALA A 20 11.31 8.42 5.22
N ILE A 21 10.88 9.41 4.43
CA ILE A 21 11.19 9.48 3.00
C ILE A 21 12.69 9.61 2.77
N GLU A 22 13.39 10.44 3.56
CA GLU A 22 14.84 10.55 3.46
C GLU A 22 15.55 9.23 3.82
N ASP A 23 15.10 8.55 4.87
CA ASP A 23 15.61 7.23 5.26
C ASP A 23 15.37 6.18 4.15
N MET A 24 14.19 6.17 3.53
CA MET A 24 13.89 5.31 2.38
C MET A 24 14.83 5.61 1.21
N ARG A 25 15.09 6.89 0.91
CA ARG A 25 16.00 7.29 -0.17
C ARG A 25 17.42 6.80 0.08
N ASN A 26 17.92 6.92 1.31
CA ASN A 26 19.22 6.39 1.69
C ASN A 26 19.25 4.85 1.58
N ALA A 27 18.18 4.18 1.96
CA ALA A 27 18.07 2.73 1.83
C ALA A 27 18.05 2.25 0.36
N LEU A 28 17.53 3.05 -0.58
CA LEU A 28 17.51 2.69 -2.00
C LEU A 28 18.90 2.38 -2.57
N GLU A 29 19.97 3.02 -2.06
CA GLU A 29 21.33 2.82 -2.55
C GLU A 29 21.83 1.38 -2.42
N ILE A 30 21.34 0.66 -1.40
CA ILE A 30 21.72 -0.73 -1.10
C ILE A 30 20.57 -1.72 -1.35
N THR A 31 19.45 -1.23 -1.87
CA THR A 31 18.25 -2.05 -2.10
C THR A 31 18.33 -2.75 -3.43
N SER A 32 18.06 -4.05 -3.43
CA SER A 32 17.96 -4.88 -4.63
C SER A 32 16.50 -5.14 -5.03
N PHE A 33 15.58 -5.21 -4.07
CA PHE A 33 14.15 -5.34 -4.35
C PHE A 33 13.29 -4.73 -3.24
N ILE A 34 12.08 -4.31 -3.63
CA ILE A 34 11.07 -3.73 -2.73
C ILE A 34 9.80 -4.56 -2.86
N ALA A 35 9.31 -5.10 -1.75
CA ALA A 35 7.96 -5.64 -1.66
C ALA A 35 7.01 -4.53 -1.22
N PHE A 36 5.80 -4.52 -1.75
CA PHE A 36 4.80 -3.48 -1.52
C PHE A 36 3.41 -4.06 -1.34
N ASP A 37 2.66 -3.50 -0.42
CA ASP A 37 1.25 -3.84 -0.19
C ASP A 37 0.45 -2.59 0.22
N VAL A 38 -0.87 -2.62 0.01
CA VAL A 38 -1.77 -1.49 0.30
C VAL A 38 -3.02 -1.96 1.01
N GLU A 39 -3.30 -1.35 2.15
CA GLU A 39 -4.59 -1.49 2.81
C GLU A 39 -5.52 -0.37 2.41
N PHE A 40 -6.77 -0.71 2.11
CA PHE A 40 -7.80 0.23 1.67
C PHE A 40 -9.16 -0.19 2.26
N PRO A 41 -10.17 0.69 2.28
CA PRO A 41 -11.43 0.43 2.99
C PRO A 41 -12.31 -0.71 2.46
N GLY A 42 -11.80 -1.54 1.53
CA GLY A 42 -12.52 -2.59 0.83
C GLY A 42 -13.28 -2.08 -0.38
N THR A 43 -13.90 -3.02 -1.11
CA THR A 43 -14.61 -2.77 -2.36
C THR A 43 -16.06 -2.34 -2.14
N LEU A 44 -16.43 -1.21 -2.74
CA LEU A 44 -17.73 -0.54 -2.52
C LEU A 44 -18.74 -0.77 -3.65
N LEU A 45 -18.30 -1.30 -4.80
CA LEU A 45 -19.13 -1.43 -6.00
C LEU A 45 -19.44 -2.90 -6.32
N LYS A 46 -20.48 -3.15 -7.12
CA LYS A 46 -20.74 -4.48 -7.68
C LYS A 46 -20.00 -4.62 -9.01
N LYS A 47 -19.39 -5.79 -9.27
CA LYS A 47 -18.83 -6.11 -10.58
C LYS A 47 -19.95 -6.13 -11.63
N ARG A 48 -19.80 -5.35 -12.70
CA ARG A 48 -20.77 -5.29 -13.82
C ARG A 48 -20.44 -6.32 -14.90
N GLN A 49 -20.27 -7.57 -14.49
CA GLN A 49 -19.70 -8.62 -15.35
C GLN A 49 -20.52 -8.90 -16.62
N PHE A 50 -21.82 -8.65 -16.58
CA PHE A 50 -22.73 -8.79 -17.72
C PHE A 50 -22.51 -7.76 -18.84
N LEU A 51 -21.77 -6.68 -18.60
CA LEU A 51 -21.49 -5.63 -19.60
C LEU A 51 -20.28 -5.96 -20.49
N PHE A 52 -19.55 -7.04 -20.20
CA PHE A 52 -18.27 -7.32 -20.83
C PHE A 52 -18.24 -8.75 -21.37
N ASN A 53 -17.60 -8.93 -22.53
CA ASN A 53 -17.41 -10.24 -23.15
C ASN A 53 -16.23 -11.00 -22.53
N HIS A 54 -15.28 -10.28 -21.93
CA HIS A 54 -14.11 -10.86 -21.29
C HIS A 54 -14.07 -10.55 -19.79
N PRO A 55 -13.81 -11.56 -18.93
CA PRO A 55 -13.73 -11.36 -17.48
C PRO A 55 -12.69 -10.31 -17.05
N GLN A 56 -11.58 -10.18 -17.79
CA GLN A 56 -10.52 -9.21 -17.50
C GLN A 56 -10.99 -7.76 -17.69
N GLU A 57 -11.87 -7.50 -18.65
CA GLU A 57 -12.44 -6.15 -18.87
C GLU A 57 -13.37 -5.77 -17.71
N ALA A 58 -14.19 -6.71 -17.25
CA ALA A 58 -15.06 -6.53 -16.09
C ALA A 58 -14.25 -6.30 -14.80
N GLU A 59 -13.12 -7.00 -14.65
CA GLU A 59 -12.21 -6.83 -13.52
C GLU A 59 -11.50 -5.48 -13.54
N TRP A 60 -11.01 -5.05 -14.70
CA TRP A 60 -10.41 -3.72 -14.86
C TRP A 60 -11.42 -2.60 -14.58
N ASP A 61 -12.63 -2.65 -15.17
CA ASP A 61 -13.68 -1.66 -14.93
C ASP A 61 -14.02 -1.57 -13.44
N TYR A 62 -14.11 -2.72 -12.78
CA TYR A 62 -14.38 -2.81 -11.35
C TYR A 62 -13.28 -2.16 -10.49
N ILE A 63 -12.02 -2.50 -10.74
CA ILE A 63 -10.88 -1.94 -10.00
C ILE A 63 -10.81 -0.43 -10.24
N ASN A 64 -10.82 -0.01 -11.50
CA ASN A 64 -10.68 1.40 -11.88
C ASN A 64 -11.82 2.27 -11.32
N ASN A 65 -13.05 1.75 -11.27
CA ASN A 65 -14.15 2.49 -10.64
C ASN A 65 -14.07 2.47 -9.12
N THR A 66 -13.66 1.36 -8.51
CA THR A 66 -13.49 1.30 -7.04
C THR A 66 -12.46 2.32 -6.57
N LEU A 67 -11.32 2.43 -7.25
CA LEU A 67 -10.24 3.35 -6.89
C LEU A 67 -10.64 4.83 -6.94
N LYS A 68 -11.64 5.22 -7.76
CA LYS A 68 -12.17 6.60 -7.78
C LYS A 68 -12.94 6.97 -6.51
N HIS A 69 -13.36 5.97 -5.75
CA HIS A 69 -14.25 6.11 -4.61
C HIS A 69 -13.62 5.62 -3.30
N THR A 70 -12.38 5.17 -3.34
CA THR A 70 -11.62 4.74 -2.17
C THR A 70 -10.38 5.61 -2.03
N GLN A 71 -9.91 5.72 -0.79
CA GLN A 71 -8.60 6.26 -0.47
C GLN A 71 -7.82 5.17 0.27
N PRO A 72 -6.54 4.93 -0.06
CA PRO A 72 -5.69 4.04 0.71
C PRO A 72 -5.63 4.46 2.18
N ILE A 73 -5.55 3.47 3.06
CA ILE A 73 -5.41 3.64 4.51
C ILE A 73 -3.93 3.52 4.89
N GLN A 74 -3.25 2.51 4.35
CA GLN A 74 -1.83 2.28 4.58
C GLN A 74 -1.12 1.85 3.31
N PHE A 75 0.15 2.25 3.18
CA PHE A 75 1.09 1.72 2.20
C PHE A 75 2.24 1.05 2.96
N GLY A 76 2.46 -0.24 2.73
CA GLY A 76 3.59 -0.98 3.28
C GLY A 76 4.70 -1.13 2.24
N PHE A 77 5.92 -0.75 2.58
CA PHE A 77 7.11 -0.97 1.75
C PHE A 77 8.17 -1.73 2.54
N ALA A 78 8.58 -2.91 2.06
CA ALA A 78 9.65 -3.69 2.65
C ALA A 78 10.85 -3.75 1.69
N PHE A 79 11.97 -3.20 2.12
CA PHE A 79 13.19 -3.07 1.32
C PHE A 79 14.14 -4.22 1.65
N TYR A 80 14.77 -4.77 0.62
CA TYR A 80 15.70 -5.88 0.75
C TYR A 80 16.95 -5.64 -0.10
N GLY A 81 18.12 -5.87 0.48
CA GLY A 81 19.40 -5.88 -0.20
C GLY A 81 19.92 -7.31 -0.39
N LEU A 82 21.13 -7.44 -0.94
CA LEU A 82 21.86 -8.70 -1.01
C LEU A 82 23.11 -8.62 -0.15
N ASN A 83 23.40 -9.68 0.60
CA ASN A 83 24.67 -9.82 1.28
C ASN A 83 25.78 -10.27 0.30
N ASN A 84 27.01 -10.41 0.80
CA ASN A 84 28.17 -10.83 0.00
C ASN A 84 28.04 -12.24 -0.61
N GLU A 85 27.11 -13.06 -0.10
CA GLU A 85 26.82 -14.40 -0.59
C GLU A 85 25.64 -14.42 -1.59
N GLY A 86 25.09 -13.24 -1.92
CA GLY A 86 23.94 -13.10 -2.82
C GLY A 86 22.61 -13.47 -2.18
N GLN A 87 22.54 -13.57 -0.85
CA GLN A 87 21.30 -13.87 -0.13
C GLN A 87 20.55 -12.59 0.20
N ALA A 88 19.21 -12.64 0.08
CA ALA A 88 18.35 -11.54 0.44
C ALA A 88 18.43 -11.21 1.93
N GLN A 89 18.66 -9.93 2.24
CA GLN A 89 18.66 -9.40 3.60
C GLN A 89 17.64 -8.27 3.69
N HIS A 90 16.73 -8.37 4.67
CA HIS A 90 15.80 -7.30 4.98
C HIS A 90 16.56 -6.06 5.48
N ILE A 91 16.26 -4.91 4.90
CA ILE A 91 16.83 -3.62 5.28
C ILE A 91 15.91 -2.96 6.30
N ASN A 92 14.66 -2.71 5.92
CA ASN A 92 13.62 -2.16 6.78
C ASN A 92 12.24 -2.34 6.15
N THR A 93 11.19 -2.21 6.95
CA THR A 93 9.83 -2.04 6.45
C THR A 93 9.29 -0.69 6.93
N TRP A 94 8.66 0.07 6.05
CA TRP A 94 7.92 1.28 6.39
C TRP A 94 6.44 1.09 6.12
N GLN A 95 5.62 1.42 7.11
CA GLN A 95 4.17 1.48 6.99
C GLN A 95 3.74 2.94 7.00
N VAL A 96 3.40 3.47 5.82
CA VAL A 96 2.92 4.84 5.65
C VAL A 96 1.42 4.89 5.88
N ASN A 97 1.04 5.46 7.03
CA ASN A 97 -0.34 5.59 7.46
C ASN A 97 -0.93 6.89 6.90
N SER A 98 -1.96 6.76 6.08
CA SER A 98 -2.69 7.91 5.52
C SER A 98 -3.79 8.36 6.47
N ARG A 99 -4.08 9.67 6.46
CA ARG A 99 -5.23 10.20 7.20
C ARG A 99 -6.53 9.64 6.63
N PHE A 100 -7.28 8.90 7.45
CA PHE A 100 -8.55 8.30 7.04
C PHE A 100 -9.72 8.84 7.88
N ASP A 101 -10.79 9.27 7.20
CA ASP A 101 -12.02 9.75 7.84
C ASP A 101 -13.18 8.80 7.51
N GLU A 102 -13.58 7.99 8.50
CA GLU A 102 -14.67 7.01 8.36
C GLU A 102 -16.02 7.68 8.05
N LYS A 103 -16.25 8.92 8.48
CA LYS A 103 -17.53 9.60 8.25
C LYS A 103 -17.70 9.93 6.77
N LYS A 104 -16.63 10.30 6.07
CA LYS A 104 -16.64 10.51 4.60
C LYS A 104 -16.87 9.21 3.84
N LYS A 105 -16.33 8.07 4.31
CA LYS A 105 -16.57 6.73 3.72
C LYS A 105 -18.06 6.39 3.65
N SER A 106 -18.81 6.68 4.72
CA SER A 106 -20.24 6.36 4.81
C SER A 106 -21.12 7.07 3.75
N GLN A 107 -20.67 8.21 3.24
CA GLN A 107 -21.42 9.00 2.25
C GLN A 107 -21.29 8.41 0.83
N ILE A 108 -20.11 7.90 0.47
CA ILE A 108 -19.85 7.24 -0.81
C ILE A 108 -20.66 5.94 -0.92
N GLN A 109 -20.72 5.18 0.17
CA GLN A 109 -21.42 3.89 0.23
C GLN A 109 -22.95 4.02 0.07
N ARG A 110 -23.51 5.20 0.37
CA ARG A 110 -24.94 5.52 0.15
C ARG A 110 -25.25 5.91 -1.29
N ALA A 111 -24.31 6.53 -2.00
CA ALA A 111 -24.49 6.94 -3.39
C ALA A 111 -24.43 5.77 -4.37
N SER A 112 -23.69 4.69 -4.04
CA SER A 112 -23.54 3.48 -4.86
C SER A 112 -24.70 2.48 -4.75
N ASN A 113 -25.73 2.78 -3.94
CA ASN A 113 -26.93 1.95 -3.77
C ASN A 113 -28.13 2.43 -4.59
N PHE A 114 -27.94 3.44 -5.45
CA PHE A 114 -28.94 3.92 -6.42
C PHE A 114 -28.49 3.62 -7.85
#